data_AF-R7CZ73-F1
#
_entry.id   AF-R7CZ73-F1
#
_cell.length_a   1.000
_cell.length_b   1.000
_cell.length_c   1.000
_cell.angle_alpha   90.00
_cell.angle_beta   90.00
_cell.angle_gamma   90.00
#
_symmetry.space_group_name_H-M   'P 1'
#
loop_
_entity.id
_entity.type
_entity.pdbx_description
1 polymer ?
#
loop_
_entity_poly.entity_id
_entity_poly.type
_entity_poly.pdbx_seq_one_letter_code
_entity_poly.pdbx_strand_id
1 'polypeptide(L)'
;MDMEDAHKLKLVGTEEIRQLFLGFFGEEKRTHIAEVCRMVQDVNEQVAYLRSSVIGVLVKECTRAFVEHEEELLAGTFKGSLIDHISPEVHAAYEACSRKAYASIYRSKDVVDIELAGFKVIMTLLDLLIDAVMSPEKAYSQLLINRVSDQYDVHAPTLYGRIQAVLDYLSGMTDIYALDLYRKINGNSLPAV
;
A
#
# COMPACT_ATOMS: atom_id res chain seq x y z
N MET A 1 -5.11 4.59 -8.56
CA MET A 1 -5.51 5.67 -7.64
C MET A 1 -4.34 6.58 -7.38
N ASP A 2 -3.21 6.03 -6.94
CA ASP A 2 -1.98 6.78 -6.59
C ASP A 2 -1.52 7.76 -7.66
N MET A 3 -1.59 7.41 -8.95
CA MET A 3 -1.25 8.34 -10.03
C MET A 3 -2.13 9.61 -10.04
N GLU A 4 -3.43 9.47 -9.79
CA GLU A 4 -4.34 10.63 -9.69
C GLU A 4 -4.03 11.46 -8.44
N ASP A 5 -3.77 10.81 -7.31
CA ASP A 5 -3.46 11.52 -6.07
C ASP A 5 -2.10 12.22 -6.16
N ALA A 6 -1.11 11.60 -6.81
CA ALA A 6 0.15 12.23 -7.15
C ALA A 6 -0.03 13.44 -8.07
N HIS A 7 -1.00 13.40 -8.98
CA HIS A 7 -1.36 14.58 -9.78
C HIS A 7 -1.95 15.70 -8.90
N LYS A 8 -2.88 15.37 -8.00
CA LYS A 8 -3.45 16.35 -7.04
C LYS A 8 -2.38 16.97 -6.13
N LEU A 9 -1.40 16.16 -5.72
CA LEU A 9 -0.24 16.57 -4.93
C LEU A 9 0.86 17.24 -5.76
N LYS A 10 0.65 17.43 -7.08
CA LYS A 10 1.58 18.07 -8.02
C LYS A 10 2.94 17.35 -8.17
N LEU A 11 3.00 16.06 -7.81
CA LEU A 11 4.16 15.19 -8.03
C LEU A 11 4.24 14.71 -9.49
N VAL A 12 3.11 14.66 -10.19
CA VAL A 12 3.01 14.33 -11.61
C VAL A 12 2.24 15.43 -12.34
N GLY A 13 2.82 15.97 -13.42
CA GLY A 13 2.21 17.04 -14.19
C GLY A 13 0.99 16.58 -15.00
N THR A 14 0.08 17.52 -15.32
CA THR A 14 -1.15 17.22 -16.08
C THR A 14 -0.86 16.56 -17.43
N GLU A 15 0.09 17.09 -18.19
CA GLU A 15 0.38 16.55 -19.53
C GLU A 15 0.94 15.12 -19.42
N GLU A 16 1.81 14.89 -18.44
CA GLU A 16 2.43 13.60 -18.22
C GLU A 16 1.41 12.52 -17.82
N ILE A 17 0.52 12.82 -16.86
CA ILE A 17 -0.50 11.84 -16.46
C ILE A 17 -1.48 11.55 -17.60
N ARG A 18 -1.82 12.55 -18.42
CA ARG A 18 -2.67 12.35 -19.60
C ARG A 18 -2.00 11.44 -20.61
N GLN A 19 -0.72 11.66 -20.92
CA GLN A 19 0.04 10.81 -21.84
C GLN A 19 0.11 9.35 -21.34
N LEU A 20 0.39 9.16 -20.04
CA LEU A 20 0.42 7.83 -19.43
C LEU A 20 -0.92 7.11 -19.54
N PHE A 21 -2.03 7.78 -19.20
CA PHE A 21 -3.36 7.18 -19.29
C PHE A 21 -3.84 6.98 -20.72
N LEU A 22 -3.48 7.87 -21.66
CA LEU A 22 -3.79 7.68 -23.08
C LEU A 22 -3.07 6.48 -23.69
N GLY A 23 -1.95 6.06 -23.09
CA GLY A 23 -1.21 4.85 -23.48
C GLY A 23 -2.04 3.57 -23.49
N PHE A 24 -3.11 3.48 -22.70
CA PHE A 24 -3.98 2.31 -22.61
C PHE A 24 -4.98 2.16 -23.77
N PHE A 25 -5.07 3.15 -24.66
CA PHE A 25 -6.11 3.19 -25.69
C PHE A 25 -5.49 3.24 -27.09
N GLY A 26 -6.16 2.61 -28.06
CA GLY A 26 -5.89 2.82 -29.49
C GLY A 26 -6.42 4.17 -30.01
N GLU A 27 -6.08 4.52 -31.25
CA GLU A 27 -6.33 5.86 -31.84
C GLU A 27 -7.80 6.29 -31.82
N GLU A 28 -8.72 5.39 -32.16
CA GLU A 28 -10.16 5.68 -32.19
C GLU A 28 -10.65 6.12 -30.81
N LYS A 29 -10.29 5.36 -29.77
CA LYS A 29 -10.70 5.64 -28.40
C LYS A 29 -10.00 6.87 -27.82
N ARG A 30 -8.75 7.15 -28.21
CA ARG A 30 -8.06 8.42 -27.87
C ARG A 30 -8.80 9.63 -28.44
N THR A 31 -9.28 9.55 -29.67
CA THR A 31 -10.04 10.63 -30.31
C THR A 31 -11.33 10.93 -29.54
N HIS A 32 -12.09 9.89 -29.20
CA HIS A 32 -13.31 10.04 -28.40
C HIS A 32 -13.02 10.63 -27.00
N ILE A 33 -11.97 10.15 -26.33
CA ILE A 33 -11.54 10.71 -25.04
C ILE A 33 -11.19 12.20 -25.15
N ALA A 34 -10.50 12.60 -26.22
CA ALA A 34 -10.15 14.01 -26.46
C ALA A 34 -11.39 14.89 -26.70
N GLU A 35 -12.45 14.37 -27.33
CA GLU A 35 -13.74 15.06 -27.45
C GLU A 35 -14.41 15.25 -26.08
N VAL A 36 -14.47 14.20 -25.27
CA VAL A 36 -15.06 14.27 -23.92
C VAL A 36 -14.28 15.26 -23.04
N CYS A 37 -12.95 15.19 -23.02
CA CYS A 37 -12.12 16.11 -22.25
C CYS A 37 -12.29 17.58 -22.68
N ARG A 38 -12.65 17.87 -23.95
CA ARG A 38 -12.93 19.25 -24.39
C ARG A 38 -14.19 19.85 -23.78
N MET A 39 -15.14 19.01 -23.35
CA MET A 39 -16.38 19.44 -22.71
C MET A 39 -16.25 19.63 -21.19
N VAL A 40 -15.14 19.20 -20.59
CA VAL A 40 -14.90 19.26 -19.14
C VAL A 40 -13.84 20.31 -18.85
N GLN A 41 -14.16 21.32 -18.04
CA GLN A 41 -13.21 22.41 -17.73
C GLN A 41 -12.21 22.04 -16.63
N ASP A 42 -12.61 21.24 -15.64
CA ASP A 42 -11.72 20.85 -14.55
C ASP A 42 -10.76 19.74 -14.98
N VAL A 43 -9.46 20.02 -14.85
CA VAL A 43 -8.38 19.08 -15.14
C VAL A 43 -8.45 17.84 -14.24
N ASN A 44 -8.84 17.99 -12.97
CA ASN A 44 -8.92 16.85 -12.06
C ASN A 44 -10.05 15.90 -12.49
N GLU A 45 -11.18 16.45 -12.93
CA GLU A 45 -12.28 15.66 -13.49
C GLU A 45 -11.86 14.95 -14.79
N GLN A 46 -11.08 15.61 -15.66
CA GLN A 46 -10.53 14.96 -16.85
C GLN A 46 -9.61 13.78 -16.48
N VAL A 47 -8.75 13.93 -15.47
CA VAL A 47 -7.87 12.86 -15.00
C VAL A 47 -8.67 11.72 -14.36
N ALA A 48 -9.70 12.04 -13.57
CA ALA A 48 -10.59 11.04 -12.98
C ALA A 48 -11.39 10.26 -14.05
N TYR A 49 -11.80 10.94 -15.13
CA TYR A 49 -12.43 10.32 -16.30
C TYR A 49 -11.48 9.38 -17.03
N LEU A 50 -10.24 9.82 -17.28
CA LEU A 50 -9.19 8.98 -17.87
C LEU A 50 -8.92 7.75 -17.01
N ARG A 51 -8.76 7.92 -15.68
CA ARG A 51 -8.61 6.81 -14.72
C ARG A 51 -9.75 5.81 -14.87
N SER A 52 -10.99 6.29 -14.88
CA SER A 52 -12.17 5.43 -15.01
C SER A 52 -12.18 4.65 -16.34
N SER A 53 -11.74 5.31 -17.42
CA SER A 53 -11.59 4.68 -18.74
C SER A 53 -10.49 3.61 -18.75
N VAL A 54 -9.36 3.86 -18.06
CA VAL A 54 -8.24 2.91 -17.91
C VAL A 54 -8.70 1.69 -17.12
N ILE A 55 -9.39 1.89 -15.99
CA ILE A 55 -9.98 0.81 -15.20
C ILE A 55 -10.89 -0.06 -16.08
N GLY A 56 -11.73 0.55 -16.92
CA GLY A 56 -12.60 -0.19 -17.83
C GLY A 56 -11.85 -1.05 -18.86
N VAL A 57 -10.64 -0.66 -19.28
CA VAL A 57 -9.78 -1.49 -20.15
C VAL A 57 -9.16 -2.63 -19.35
N LEU A 58 -8.55 -2.32 -18.20
CA LEU A 58 -7.89 -3.32 -17.36
C LEU A 58 -8.86 -4.40 -16.87
N VAL A 59 -10.09 -4.04 -16.49
CA VAL A 59 -11.12 -5.01 -16.09
C VAL A 59 -11.45 -5.96 -17.23
N LYS A 60 -11.60 -5.45 -18.46
CA LYS A 60 -11.89 -6.29 -19.63
C LYS A 60 -10.74 -7.25 -19.94
N GLU A 61 -9.51 -6.74 -19.92
CA GLU A 61 -8.32 -7.55 -20.17
C GLU A 61 -8.11 -8.63 -19.09
N CYS A 62 -8.22 -8.28 -17.81
CA CYS A 62 -8.11 -9.26 -16.72
C CYS A 62 -9.25 -10.29 -16.76
N THR A 63 -10.47 -9.90 -17.16
CA THR A 63 -11.58 -10.83 -17.34
C THR A 63 -11.29 -11.81 -18.47
N ARG A 64 -10.76 -11.32 -19.59
CA ARG A 64 -10.34 -12.15 -20.72
C ARG A 64 -9.26 -13.16 -20.28
N ALA A 65 -8.20 -12.68 -19.63
CA ALA A 65 -7.13 -13.52 -19.11
C ALA A 65 -7.66 -14.58 -18.12
N PHE A 66 -8.58 -14.20 -17.22
CA PHE A 66 -9.17 -15.14 -16.26
C PHE A 66 -9.93 -16.28 -16.95
N VAL A 67 -10.74 -15.96 -17.97
CA VAL A 67 -11.52 -16.97 -18.71
C VAL A 67 -10.62 -17.84 -19.59
N GLU A 68 -9.62 -17.25 -20.25
CA GLU A 68 -8.68 -18.00 -21.10
C GLU A 68 -7.81 -18.98 -20.30
N HIS A 69 -7.51 -18.67 -19.04
CA HIS A 69 -6.67 -19.49 -18.16
C HIS A 69 -7.47 -20.24 -17.07
N GLU A 70 -8.78 -20.49 -17.28
CA GLU A 70 -9.66 -21.12 -16.29
C GLU A 70 -9.12 -22.47 -15.78
N GLU A 71 -8.68 -23.35 -16.68
CA GLU A 71 -8.16 -24.67 -16.31
C GLU A 71 -6.92 -24.58 -15.42
N GLU A 72 -5.98 -23.67 -15.75
CA GLU A 72 -4.75 -23.47 -14.98
C GLU A 72 -5.03 -22.88 -13.59
N LEU A 73 -6.03 -21.99 -13.50
CA LEU A 73 -6.46 -21.39 -12.24
C LEU A 73 -7.10 -22.45 -11.33
N LEU A 74 -7.99 -23.29 -11.87
CA LEU A 74 -8.63 -24.39 -11.14
C LEU A 74 -7.62 -25.47 -10.72
N ALA A 75 -6.61 -25.73 -11.56
CA ALA A 75 -5.53 -26.66 -11.24
C ALA A 75 -4.50 -26.09 -10.25
N GLY A 76 -4.54 -24.78 -9.95
CA GLY A 76 -3.54 -24.11 -9.11
C GLY A 76 -2.16 -24.03 -9.77
N THR A 77 -2.08 -24.15 -11.10
CA THR A 77 -0.82 -24.13 -11.86
C THR A 77 -0.52 -22.77 -12.48
N PHE A 78 -1.50 -21.87 -12.55
CA PHE A 78 -1.35 -20.51 -13.07
C PHE A 78 -0.18 -19.76 -12.38
N LYS A 79 0.64 -19.05 -13.17
CA LYS A 79 1.82 -18.32 -12.70
C LYS A 79 1.66 -16.82 -12.90
N GLY A 80 2.02 -16.05 -11.88
CA GLY A 80 1.89 -14.60 -11.91
C GLY A 80 0.47 -14.12 -11.57
N SER A 81 0.19 -12.90 -11.94
CA SER A 81 -1.09 -12.21 -11.77
C SER A 81 -1.83 -12.11 -13.11
N LEU A 82 -3.13 -11.85 -13.10
CA LEU A 82 -3.90 -11.65 -14.34
C LEU A 82 -3.34 -10.49 -15.20
N ILE A 83 -2.74 -9.47 -14.57
CA ILE A 83 -2.11 -8.34 -15.26
C ILE A 83 -0.95 -8.81 -16.14
N ASP A 84 -0.21 -9.84 -15.73
CA ASP A 84 0.94 -10.36 -16.48
C ASP A 84 0.53 -11.07 -17.80
N HIS A 85 -0.77 -11.38 -17.95
CA HIS A 85 -1.35 -12.10 -19.09
C HIS A 85 -2.32 -11.25 -19.92
N ILE A 86 -2.35 -9.93 -19.70
CA ILE A 86 -3.10 -9.00 -20.57
C ILE A 86 -2.35 -8.71 -21.87
N SER A 87 -3.00 -8.01 -22.81
CA SER A 87 -2.37 -7.65 -24.08
C SER A 87 -1.02 -6.91 -23.85
N PRO A 88 0.02 -7.18 -24.66
CA PRO A 88 1.33 -6.55 -24.50
C PRO A 88 1.29 -5.01 -24.48
N GLU A 89 0.39 -4.42 -25.26
CA GLU A 89 0.21 -2.96 -25.36
C GLU A 89 -0.35 -2.38 -24.06
N VAL A 90 -1.39 -3.01 -23.50
CA VAL A 90 -2.00 -2.59 -22.23
C VAL A 90 -1.03 -2.84 -21.07
N HIS A 91 -0.32 -3.97 -21.09
CA HIS A 91 0.71 -4.29 -20.11
C HIS A 91 1.84 -3.26 -20.13
N ALA A 92 2.32 -2.85 -21.30
CA ALA A 92 3.35 -1.82 -21.44
C ALA A 92 2.89 -0.45 -20.89
N ALA A 93 1.63 -0.09 -21.09
CA ALA A 93 1.05 1.13 -20.54
C ALA A 93 0.92 1.08 -19.00
N TYR A 94 0.50 -0.07 -18.46
CA TYR A 94 0.48 -0.34 -17.03
C TYR A 94 1.87 -0.19 -16.42
N GLU A 95 2.86 -0.85 -17.02
CA GLU A 95 4.26 -0.80 -16.61
C GLU A 95 4.85 0.62 -16.66
N ALA A 96 4.49 1.43 -17.66
CA ALA A 96 4.88 2.83 -17.72
C ALA A 96 4.32 3.64 -16.54
N CYS A 97 3.05 3.42 -16.17
CA CYS A 97 2.45 4.03 -14.99
C CYS A 97 3.12 3.57 -13.70
N SER A 98 3.36 2.26 -13.54
CA SER A 98 4.02 1.69 -12.36
C SER A 98 5.42 2.25 -12.16
N ARG A 99 6.23 2.32 -13.23
CA ARG A 99 7.56 2.95 -13.19
C ARG A 99 7.48 4.41 -12.78
N LYS A 100 6.52 5.16 -13.32
CA LYS A 100 6.34 6.57 -12.97
C LYS A 100 5.92 6.74 -11.51
N ALA A 101 4.97 5.93 -11.04
CA ALA A 101 4.55 5.93 -9.64
C ALA A 101 5.74 5.68 -8.71
N TYR A 102 6.58 4.69 -9.02
CA TYR A 102 7.78 4.41 -8.24
C TYR A 102 8.78 5.57 -8.25
N ALA A 103 9.02 6.18 -9.42
CA ALA A 103 9.98 7.27 -9.54
C ALA A 103 9.52 8.57 -8.86
N SER A 104 8.20 8.85 -8.85
CA SER A 104 7.67 10.16 -8.46
C SER A 104 6.85 10.17 -7.17
N ILE A 105 6.36 9.03 -6.71
CA ILE A 105 5.52 8.90 -5.50
C ILE A 105 6.33 8.23 -4.40
N TYR A 106 6.71 6.97 -4.60
CA TYR A 106 7.34 6.14 -3.56
C TYR A 106 8.79 6.52 -3.24
N ARG A 107 9.44 7.30 -4.11
CA ARG A 107 10.79 7.86 -3.87
C ARG A 107 10.77 9.35 -3.53
N SER A 108 9.60 9.93 -3.30
CA SER A 108 9.51 11.31 -2.83
C SER A 108 10.10 11.43 -1.42
N LYS A 109 10.74 12.57 -1.12
CA LYS A 109 11.39 12.78 0.19
C LYS A 109 10.41 12.62 1.34
N ASP A 110 9.22 13.18 1.21
CA ASP A 110 8.18 13.14 2.25
C ASP A 110 7.75 11.70 2.56
N VAL A 111 7.58 10.85 1.54
CA VAL A 111 7.25 9.42 1.74
C VAL A 111 8.40 8.70 2.43
N VAL A 112 9.63 8.91 1.99
CA VAL A 112 10.82 8.27 2.58
C VAL A 112 11.01 8.69 4.04
N ASP A 113 10.80 9.96 4.39
CA ASP A 113 10.91 10.44 5.77
C ASP A 113 9.84 9.80 6.67
N ILE A 114 8.62 9.62 6.16
CA ILE A 114 7.54 8.90 6.87
C ILE A 114 7.90 7.41 7.05
N GLU A 115 8.41 6.75 6.02
CA GLU A 115 8.82 5.35 6.07
C GLU A 115 9.97 5.13 7.05
N LEU A 116 10.97 6.02 7.08
CA LEU A 116 12.08 5.96 8.03
C LEU A 116 11.59 6.09 9.48
N ALA A 117 10.67 7.02 9.74
CA ALA A 117 10.05 7.18 11.05
C ALA A 117 9.25 5.92 11.44
N GLY A 118 8.45 5.39 10.51
CA GLY A 118 7.67 4.16 10.70
C GLY A 118 8.56 2.97 11.03
N PHE A 119 9.65 2.77 10.27
CA PHE A 119 10.62 1.71 10.53
C PHE A 119 11.22 1.82 11.92
N LYS A 120 11.62 3.02 12.34
CA LYS A 120 12.17 3.25 13.68
C LYS A 120 11.15 2.94 14.78
N VAL A 121 9.90 3.36 14.60
CA VAL A 121 8.80 3.10 15.54
C VAL A 121 8.59 1.59 15.69
N ILE A 122 8.34 0.88 14.58
CA ILE A 122 8.01 -0.55 14.61
C ILE A 122 9.19 -1.37 15.15
N MET A 123 10.42 -1.13 14.70
CA MET A 123 11.58 -1.87 15.18
C MET A 123 11.80 -1.68 16.68
N THR A 124 11.65 -0.46 17.19
CA THR A 124 11.83 -0.20 18.62
C THR A 124 10.75 -0.90 19.45
N LEU A 125 9.49 -0.88 19.00
CA LEU A 125 8.42 -1.58 19.70
C LEU A 125 8.60 -3.09 19.65
N LEU A 126 9.04 -3.62 18.50
CA LEU A 126 9.32 -5.03 18.29
C LEU A 126 10.42 -5.52 19.24
N ASP A 127 11.57 -4.85 19.26
CA ASP A 127 12.69 -5.22 20.13
C ASP A 127 12.26 -5.22 21.61
N LEU A 128 11.58 -4.16 22.05
CA LEU A 128 11.15 -4.03 23.44
C LEU A 128 10.15 -5.11 23.87
N LEU A 129 9.18 -5.44 23.01
CA LEU A 129 8.15 -6.43 23.33
C LEU A 129 8.68 -7.87 23.25
N ILE A 130 9.55 -8.16 22.28
CA ILE A 130 10.23 -9.47 22.21
C ILE A 130 11.12 -9.66 23.44
N ASP A 131 11.93 -8.66 23.81
CA ASP A 131 12.75 -8.71 25.02
C ASP A 131 11.89 -8.89 26.28
N ALA A 132 10.72 -8.24 26.33
CA ALA A 132 9.80 -8.36 27.44
C ALA A 132 9.30 -9.80 27.61
N VAL A 133 8.83 -10.45 26.53
CA VAL A 133 8.36 -11.83 26.61
C VAL A 133 9.49 -12.85 26.78
N MET A 134 10.72 -12.52 26.39
CA MET A 134 11.90 -13.36 26.64
C MET A 134 12.40 -13.29 28.09
N SER A 135 12.26 -12.14 28.74
CA SER A 135 12.66 -11.90 30.14
C SER A 135 11.48 -11.37 30.97
N PRO A 136 10.41 -12.16 31.15
CA PRO A 136 9.20 -11.70 31.84
C PRO A 136 9.45 -11.40 33.32
N GLU A 137 10.49 -11.92 33.95
CA GLU A 137 10.83 -11.66 35.35
C GLU A 137 11.23 -10.21 35.65
N LYS A 138 11.60 -9.42 34.65
CA LYS A 138 12.00 -8.02 34.84
C LYS A 138 10.77 -7.14 35.07
N ALA A 139 10.87 -6.21 36.03
CA ALA A 139 9.80 -5.27 36.35
C ALA A 139 9.33 -4.46 35.12
N TYR A 140 10.26 -4.01 34.28
CA TYR A 140 9.93 -3.28 33.05
C TYR A 140 9.24 -4.16 32.00
N SER A 141 9.66 -5.42 31.84
CA SER A 141 9.01 -6.39 30.95
C SER A 141 7.55 -6.60 31.35
N GLN A 142 7.27 -6.74 32.63
CA GLN A 142 5.89 -6.88 33.13
C GLN A 142 5.03 -5.68 32.78
N LEU A 143 5.55 -4.45 32.86
CA LEU A 143 4.81 -3.25 32.46
C LEU A 143 4.44 -3.27 30.97
N LEU A 144 5.35 -3.75 30.11
CA LEU A 144 5.11 -3.88 28.67
C LEU A 144 4.13 -5.02 28.35
N ILE A 145 4.29 -6.18 28.98
CA ILE A 145 3.39 -7.34 28.81
C ILE A 145 1.97 -6.98 29.23
N ASN A 146 1.79 -6.31 30.38
CA ASN A 146 0.48 -5.92 30.90
C ASN A 146 -0.22 -4.84 30.05
N ARG A 147 0.47 -4.24 29.08
CA ARG A 147 -0.14 -3.34 28.10
C ARG A 147 -0.75 -4.08 26.91
N VAL A 148 -0.31 -5.32 26.65
CA VAL A 148 -0.85 -6.14 25.58
C VAL A 148 -2.25 -6.59 25.96
N SER A 149 -3.19 -6.53 25.02
CA SER A 149 -4.55 -7.00 25.24
C SER A 149 -4.59 -8.52 25.46
N ASP A 150 -5.42 -8.98 26.38
CA ASP A 150 -5.62 -10.39 26.72
C ASP A 150 -6.02 -11.29 25.53
N GLN A 151 -6.43 -10.70 24.39
CA GLN A 151 -6.69 -11.45 23.17
C GLN A 151 -5.42 -12.07 22.55
N TYR A 152 -4.23 -11.60 22.94
CA TYR A 152 -2.94 -12.11 22.50
C TYR A 152 -2.27 -12.92 23.62
N ASP A 153 -1.96 -14.20 23.36
CA ASP A 153 -1.35 -15.09 24.36
C ASP A 153 0.17 -14.85 24.49
N VAL A 154 0.53 -13.73 25.09
CA VAL A 154 1.93 -13.37 25.43
C VAL A 154 2.54 -14.25 26.53
N HIS A 155 1.73 -15.16 27.10
CA HIS A 155 2.15 -16.17 28.08
C HIS A 155 2.16 -17.58 27.51
N ALA A 156 2.09 -17.72 26.18
CA ALA A 156 2.12 -19.01 25.51
C ALA A 156 3.29 -19.90 26.02
N PRO A 157 3.10 -21.23 26.10
CA PRO A 157 4.10 -22.12 26.70
C PRO A 157 5.46 -22.10 26.01
N THR A 158 5.48 -21.80 24.70
CA THR A 158 6.69 -21.78 23.89
C THR A 158 7.15 -20.36 23.63
N LEU A 159 8.46 -20.16 23.49
CA LEU A 159 9.00 -18.87 23.06
C LEU A 159 8.45 -18.45 21.69
N TYR A 160 8.32 -19.40 20.77
CA TYR A 160 7.70 -19.16 19.46
C TYR A 160 6.29 -18.58 19.58
N GLY A 161 5.42 -19.19 20.39
CA GLY A 161 4.06 -18.70 20.60
C GLY A 161 4.02 -17.30 21.19
N ARG A 162 4.91 -16.99 22.15
CA ARG A 162 4.99 -15.66 22.76
C ARG A 162 5.46 -14.60 21.77
N ILE A 163 6.46 -14.91 20.94
CA ILE A 163 6.91 -14.00 19.88
C ILE A 163 5.81 -13.81 18.84
N GLN A 164 5.10 -14.88 18.45
CA GLN A 164 3.97 -14.78 17.52
C GLN A 164 2.88 -13.86 18.08
N ALA A 165 2.51 -14.00 19.36
CA ALA A 165 1.55 -13.11 20.01
C ALA A 165 1.99 -11.63 19.99
N VAL A 166 3.29 -11.36 20.14
CA VAL A 166 3.85 -10.00 19.99
C VAL A 166 3.72 -9.49 18.54
N LEU A 167 4.00 -10.33 17.55
CA LEU A 167 3.84 -9.98 16.13
C LEU A 167 2.38 -9.72 15.77
N ASP A 168 1.46 -10.54 16.28
CA ASP A 168 0.02 -10.37 16.09
C ASP A 168 -0.45 -9.05 16.71
N TYR A 169 0.03 -8.74 17.92
CA TYR A 169 -0.27 -7.47 18.60
C TYR A 169 0.24 -6.26 17.82
N LEU A 170 1.49 -6.30 17.33
CA LEU A 170 2.10 -5.19 16.59
C LEU A 170 1.47 -4.98 15.21
N SER A 171 1.23 -6.07 14.47
CA SER A 171 0.61 -6.00 13.14
C SER A 171 -0.87 -5.58 13.20
N GLY A 172 -1.53 -5.80 14.33
CA GLY A 172 -2.88 -5.31 14.59
C GLY A 172 -2.97 -3.82 14.97
N MET A 173 -1.84 -3.11 15.13
CA MET A 173 -1.84 -1.68 15.46
C MET A 173 -2.14 -0.82 14.24
N THR A 174 -2.82 0.32 14.46
CA THR A 174 -2.83 1.41 13.48
C THR A 174 -1.56 2.26 13.62
N ASP A 175 -1.17 2.98 12.58
CA ASP A 175 0.00 3.88 12.59
C ASP A 175 -0.06 4.89 13.75
N ILE A 176 -1.23 5.47 13.98
CA ILE A 176 -1.47 6.44 15.06
C ILE A 176 -1.22 5.78 16.43
N TYR A 177 -1.73 4.57 16.62
CA TYR A 177 -1.58 3.85 17.87
C TYR A 177 -0.12 3.43 18.11
N ALA A 178 0.55 2.89 17.10
CA ALA A 178 1.97 2.49 17.20
C ALA A 178 2.86 3.71 17.53
N LEU A 179 2.63 4.85 16.86
CA LEU A 179 3.38 6.07 17.13
C LEU A 179 3.12 6.62 18.54
N ASP A 180 1.87 6.60 18.99
CA ASP A 180 1.50 7.03 20.35
C ASP A 180 2.14 6.13 21.41
N LEU A 181 2.07 4.81 21.23
CA LEU A 181 2.72 3.85 22.13
C LEU A 181 4.23 4.07 22.18
N TYR A 182 4.88 4.23 21.03
CA TYR A 182 6.30 4.54 20.94
C TYR A 182 6.67 5.83 21.68
N ARG A 183 5.86 6.89 21.54
CA ARG A 183 6.10 8.17 22.24
C ARG A 183 5.95 8.02 23.76
N LYS A 184 4.93 7.29 24.22
CA LYS A 184 4.69 7.00 25.64
C LYS A 184 5.84 6.21 26.26
N ILE A 185 6.31 5.18 25.57
CA ILE A 185 7.41 4.32 26.02
C ILE A 185 8.73 5.11 26.10
N ASN A 186 9.01 5.97 25.12
CA ASN A 186 10.22 6.80 25.12
C ASN A 186 10.13 8.05 26.00
N GLY A 187 9.02 8.27 26.73
CA GLY A 187 8.84 9.45 27.57
C GLY A 187 8.64 10.77 26.81
N ASN A 188 8.39 10.72 25.50
CA ASN A 188 8.14 11.89 24.66
C ASN A 188 6.72 12.46 24.82
N SER A 189 5.83 11.71 25.46
CA SER A 189 4.46 12.12 25.74
C SER A 189 3.99 11.45 27.03
N LEU A 190 3.94 12.23 28.11
CA LEU A 190 3.28 11.84 29.35
C LEU A 190 1.90 12.52 29.39
N PRO A 191 0.85 11.86 29.93
CA PRO A 191 -0.41 12.54 30.19
C PRO A 191 -0.12 13.75 31.07
N ALA A 192 -0.60 14.93 30.68
CA ALA A 192 -0.65 16.06 31.60
C ALA A 192 -1.59 15.66 32.75
N VAL A 193 -1.07 15.71 33.98
CA VAL A 193 -1.87 15.54 35.20
C VAL A 193 -2.72 16.79 35.41
#